data_AF-B1KIR3-F1
#
_entry.id   AF-B1KIR3-F1
#
_cell.length_a   1.000
_cell.length_b   1.000
_cell.length_c   1.000
_cell.angle_alpha   90.00
_cell.angle_beta   90.00
_cell.angle_gamma   90.00
#
_symmetry.space_group_name_H-M   'P 1'
#
loop_
_entity.id
_entity.type
_entity.pdbx_description
1 polymer ?
#
loop_
_entity_poly.entity_id
_entity_poly.type
_entity_poly.pdbx_seq_one_letter_code
_entity_poly.pdbx_strand_id
1 'polypeptide(L)'
;MEFKVGSQQTIMFVFEFQSLPSLRGGFRKHYERISHYEPSIKQLDNGRFHLRVTKLVKFDENSISQALEELVEDTQCYGGKFINWKVHKVFNNNSLENKEISIKSKLVNMFTLAGDGRTARRYKMPFYSILLGICVILFASIIQNWVR
;
A
#
# COMPACT_ATOMS: atom_id res chain seq x y z
N MET A 1 14.28 25.82 -10.54
CA MET A 1 13.59 24.99 -9.54
C MET A 1 14.64 24.16 -8.83
N GLU A 2 15.00 24.52 -7.60
CA GLU A 2 16.05 23.81 -6.86
C GLU A 2 15.44 22.69 -6.02
N PHE A 3 15.93 21.47 -6.22
CA PHE A 3 15.67 20.37 -5.31
C PHE A 3 16.53 20.61 -4.07
N LYS A 4 15.91 20.92 -2.94
CA LYS A 4 16.67 21.08 -1.69
C LYS A 4 17.18 19.71 -1.23
N VAL A 5 18.46 19.47 -1.44
CA VAL A 5 19.17 18.29 -0.96
C VAL A 5 18.93 18.14 0.55
N GLY A 6 18.56 16.94 0.98
CA GLY A 6 18.23 16.62 2.36
C GLY A 6 16.79 16.91 2.81
N SER A 7 15.95 17.49 1.95
CA SER A 7 14.51 17.65 2.24
C SER A 7 13.72 16.36 2.00
N GLN A 8 12.57 16.19 2.66
CA GLN A 8 11.65 15.08 2.38
C GLN A 8 10.95 15.31 1.03
N GLN A 9 11.10 14.35 0.12
CA GLN A 9 10.50 14.39 -1.21
C GLN A 9 9.70 13.11 -1.45
N THR A 10 8.58 13.26 -2.16
CA THR A 10 7.79 12.12 -2.57
C THR A 10 8.38 11.56 -3.87
N ILE A 11 8.86 10.33 -3.83
CA ILE A 11 9.51 9.67 -4.98
C ILE A 11 8.63 8.53 -5.46
N MET A 12 8.44 8.45 -6.77
CA MET A 12 7.70 7.38 -7.42
C MET A 12 8.67 6.46 -8.16
N PHE A 13 8.66 5.19 -7.77
CA PHE A 13 9.39 4.10 -8.39
C PHE A 13 8.45 3.33 -9.32
N VAL A 14 8.91 2.96 -10.50
CA VAL A 14 8.11 2.28 -11.52
C VAL A 14 8.71 0.91 -11.83
N PHE A 15 7.89 -0.12 -11.65
CA PHE A 15 8.20 -1.50 -11.96
C PHE A 15 7.27 -2.00 -13.07
N GLU A 16 7.82 -2.72 -14.03
CA GLU A 16 7.07 -3.36 -15.10
C GLU A 16 6.92 -4.87 -14.83
N PHE A 17 5.70 -5.37 -15.03
CA PHE A 17 5.33 -6.76 -14.93
C PHE A 17 4.76 -7.25 -16.26
N GLN A 18 5.17 -8.45 -16.66
CA GLN A 18 4.71 -9.06 -17.91
C GLN A 18 3.29 -9.64 -17.83
N SER A 19 2.78 -9.90 -16.64
CA SER A 19 1.47 -10.54 -16.44
C SER A 19 0.76 -10.03 -15.18
N LEU A 20 -0.57 -10.16 -15.16
CA LEU A 20 -1.40 -9.80 -14.01
C LEU A 20 -1.11 -10.66 -12.76
N PRO A 21 -0.90 -11.99 -12.85
CA PRO A 21 -0.50 -12.80 -11.70
C PRO A 21 0.81 -12.33 -11.06
N SER A 22 1.83 -12.04 -11.89
CA SER A 22 3.12 -11.52 -11.44
C SER A 22 2.95 -10.18 -10.72
N LEU A 23 2.16 -9.26 -11.31
CA LEU A 23 1.83 -7.98 -10.68
C LEU A 23 1.16 -8.16 -9.31
N ARG A 24 0.19 -9.06 -9.20
CA ARG A 24 -0.54 -9.31 -7.94
C ARG A 24 0.40 -9.81 -6.85
N GLY A 25 1.35 -10.68 -7.20
CA GLY A 25 2.38 -11.17 -6.26
C GLY A 25 3.26 -10.03 -5.73
N GLY A 26 3.81 -9.22 -6.64
CA GLY A 26 4.64 -8.06 -6.26
C GLY A 26 3.87 -6.99 -5.48
N PHE A 27 2.64 -6.67 -5.90
CA PHE A 27 1.77 -5.72 -5.19
C PHE A 27 1.49 -6.18 -3.76
N ARG A 28 1.15 -7.46 -3.57
CA ARG A 28 0.88 -8.02 -2.25
C ARG A 28 2.09 -7.90 -1.34
N LYS A 29 3.29 -8.23 -1.84
CA LYS A 29 4.52 -8.16 -1.03
C LYS A 29 4.81 -6.74 -0.55
N HIS A 30 4.60 -5.73 -1.39
CA HIS A 30 4.73 -4.34 -0.98
C HIS A 30 3.65 -3.89 0.00
N TYR A 31 2.41 -4.34 -0.19
CA TYR A 31 1.30 -4.00 0.70
C TYR A 31 1.49 -4.59 2.12
N GLU A 32 2.19 -5.73 2.23
CA GLU A 32 2.50 -6.36 3.51
C GLU A 32 3.58 -5.62 4.33
N ARG A 33 4.31 -4.65 3.74
CA ARG A 33 5.32 -3.87 4.49
C ARG A 33 4.66 -2.83 5.40
N ILE A 34 5.26 -2.64 6.59
CA ILE A 34 4.83 -1.66 7.62
C ILE A 34 5.05 -0.20 7.16
N SER A 35 5.87 0.03 6.14
CA SER A 35 6.17 1.40 5.70
C SER A 35 5.06 1.98 4.82
N HIS A 36 4.88 3.30 4.88
CA HIS A 36 3.83 3.97 4.12
C HIS A 36 4.20 4.12 2.65
N TYR A 37 3.54 3.32 1.80
CA TYR A 37 3.63 3.41 0.35
C TYR A 37 2.26 3.66 -0.26
N GLU A 38 2.19 4.47 -1.32
CA GLU A 38 1.01 4.52 -2.18
C GLU A 38 1.28 3.77 -3.48
N PRO A 39 0.73 2.56 -3.63
CA PRO A 39 0.82 1.83 -4.89
C PRO A 39 -0.25 2.33 -5.88
N SER A 40 0.12 2.41 -7.15
CA SER A 40 -0.79 2.71 -8.27
C SER A 40 -0.46 1.76 -9.42
N ILE A 41 -1.49 1.17 -10.01
CA ILE A 41 -1.35 0.23 -11.12
C ILE A 41 -1.77 0.94 -12.40
N LYS A 42 -0.97 0.79 -13.47
CA LYS A 42 -1.34 1.18 -14.83
C LYS A 42 -1.17 0.00 -15.77
N GLN A 43 -2.22 -0.39 -16.47
CA GLN A 43 -2.13 -1.34 -17.56
C GLN A 43 -1.54 -0.64 -18.81
N LEU A 44 -0.66 -1.34 -19.51
CA LEU A 44 -0.09 -0.91 -20.78
C LEU A 44 -0.83 -1.56 -21.94
N ASP A 45 -0.79 -0.91 -23.10
CA ASP A 45 -1.51 -1.35 -24.30
C ASP A 45 -1.02 -2.71 -24.84
N ASN A 46 0.17 -3.16 -24.42
CA ASN A 46 0.73 -4.46 -24.80
C ASN A 46 0.46 -5.58 -23.79
N GLY A 47 -0.53 -5.43 -22.91
CA GLY A 47 -0.91 -6.44 -21.91
C GLY A 47 0.05 -6.55 -20.72
N ARG A 48 1.09 -5.70 -20.67
CA ARG A 48 1.98 -5.55 -19.51
C ARG A 48 1.40 -4.56 -18.49
N PHE A 49 1.99 -4.52 -17.31
CA PHE A 49 1.51 -3.69 -16.22
C PHE A 49 2.64 -2.90 -15.58
N HIS A 50 2.37 -1.65 -15.24
CA HIS A 50 3.23 -0.84 -14.39
C HIS A 50 2.68 -0.81 -12.97
N LEU A 51 3.51 -1.21 -12.02
CA LEU A 51 3.33 -0.94 -10.60
C LEU A 51 4.14 0.29 -10.24
N ARG A 52 3.45 1.35 -9.82
CA ARG A 52 4.05 2.60 -9.38
C ARG A 52 3.98 2.64 -7.86
N VAL A 53 5.12 2.65 -7.20
CA VAL A 53 5.22 2.73 -5.75
C VAL A 53 5.67 4.14 -5.38
N THR A 54 4.81 4.88 -4.69
CA THR A 54 5.15 6.23 -4.22
C THR A 54 5.54 6.18 -2.75
N LYS A 55 6.76 6.61 -2.40
CA LYS A 55 7.32 6.62 -1.03
C LYS A 55 7.80 8.03 -0.69
N LEU A 56 7.67 8.43 0.58
CA LEU A 56 8.33 9.63 1.10
C LEU A 56 9.79 9.25 1.45
N VAL A 57 10.76 9.91 0.83
CA VAL A 57 12.19 9.63 1.02
C VAL A 57 12.94 10.94 1.17
N LYS A 58 13.99 10.95 1.99
CA LYS A 58 14.92 12.08 2.05
C LYS A 58 15.62 12.21 0.69
N PHE A 59 15.68 13.42 0.14
CA PHE A 59 16.32 13.69 -1.14
C PHE A 59 17.83 13.69 -1.00
N ASP A 60 18.36 12.49 -0.93
CA ASP A 60 19.77 12.12 -0.84
C ASP A 60 19.95 10.84 -1.65
N GLU A 61 21.04 10.74 -2.42
CA GLU A 61 21.25 9.66 -3.36
C GLU A 61 21.29 8.29 -2.66
N ASN A 62 21.95 8.22 -1.50
CA ASN A 62 22.02 7.01 -0.68
C ASN A 62 20.65 6.56 -0.15
N SER A 63 19.80 7.52 0.23
CA SER A 63 18.45 7.22 0.71
C SER A 63 17.55 6.69 -0.41
N ILE A 64 17.75 7.20 -1.63
CA ILE A 64 17.01 6.77 -2.83
C ILE A 64 17.47 5.39 -3.28
N SER A 65 18.78 5.13 -3.32
CA SER A 65 19.33 3.83 -3.69
C SER A 65 18.91 2.74 -2.71
N GLN A 66 18.99 3.00 -1.40
CA GLN A 66 18.51 2.07 -0.38
C GLN A 66 17.01 1.76 -0.55
N ALA A 67 16.18 2.79 -0.76
CA ALA A 67 14.76 2.58 -0.99
C ALA A 67 14.47 1.79 -2.28
N LEU A 68 15.29 1.98 -3.32
CA LEU A 68 15.20 1.23 -4.57
C LEU A 68 15.57 -0.23 -4.37
N GLU A 69 16.69 -0.51 -3.69
CA GLU A 69 17.14 -1.87 -3.39
C GLU A 69 16.09 -2.66 -2.61
N GLU A 70 15.51 -2.06 -1.56
CA GLU A 70 14.40 -2.65 -0.80
C GLU A 70 13.21 -3.03 -1.68
N LEU A 71 12.83 -2.15 -2.62
CA LEU A 71 11.69 -2.39 -3.51
C LEU A 71 12.01 -3.39 -4.62
N VAL A 72 13.25 -3.43 -5.09
CA VAL A 72 13.71 -4.43 -6.05
C VAL A 72 13.71 -5.81 -5.42
N GLU A 73 14.24 -5.95 -4.20
CA GLU A 73 14.24 -7.23 -3.47
C GLU A 73 12.83 -7.81 -3.33
N ASP A 74 11.85 -6.95 -3.01
CA ASP A 74 10.44 -7.35 -2.89
C ASP A 74 9.82 -7.82 -4.22
N THR A 75 10.25 -7.24 -5.35
CA THR A 75 9.60 -7.45 -6.66
C THR A 75 10.30 -8.47 -7.54
N GLN A 76 11.58 -8.72 -7.29
CA GLN A 76 12.42 -9.60 -8.09
C GLN A 76 11.88 -11.04 -8.14
N CYS A 77 11.41 -11.58 -7.00
CA CYS A 77 10.82 -12.91 -6.90
C CYS A 77 9.49 -13.06 -7.68
N TYR A 78 8.86 -11.95 -8.08
CA TYR A 78 7.59 -11.92 -8.80
C TYR A 78 7.75 -11.48 -10.25
N GLY A 79 8.99 -11.29 -10.74
CA GLY A 79 9.28 -10.89 -12.12
C GLY A 79 9.05 -9.40 -12.40
N GLY A 80 9.05 -8.56 -11.35
CA GLY A 80 9.02 -7.11 -11.52
C GLY A 80 10.38 -6.59 -11.99
N LYS A 81 10.39 -5.85 -13.12
CA LYS A 81 11.59 -5.19 -13.64
C LYS A 81 11.53 -3.71 -13.30
N PHE A 82 12.58 -3.20 -12.66
CA PHE A 82 12.69 -1.76 -12.44
C PHE A 82 12.85 -1.02 -13.78
N ILE A 83 12.07 0.04 -13.98
CA ILE A 83 12.12 0.87 -15.19
C ILE A 83 12.78 2.21 -14.90
N ASN A 84 12.22 2.96 -13.96
CA ASN A 84 12.75 4.27 -13.56
C ASN A 84 12.18 4.72 -12.22
N TRP A 85 12.79 5.76 -11.68
CA TRP A 85 12.27 6.52 -10.55
C TRP A 85 12.17 7.99 -10.94
N LYS A 86 11.23 8.72 -10.34
CA LYS A 86 11.12 10.17 -10.50
C LYS A 86 10.50 10.83 -9.28
N VAL A 87 10.83 12.10 -9.06
CA VAL A 87 10.18 12.90 -8.02
C VAL A 87 8.72 13.14 -8.41
N HIS A 88 7.81 12.78 -7.51
CA HIS A 88 6.37 12.89 -7.71
C HIS A 88 5.88 14.25 -7.20
N LYS A 89 5.68 15.17 -8.14
CA LYS A 89 5.10 16.49 -7.88
C LYS A 89 3.74 16.60 -8.53
N VAL A 90 2.82 17.30 -7.85
CA VAL A 90 1.47 17.58 -8.32
C VAL A 90 1.33 19.09 -8.42
N PHE A 91 0.74 19.54 -9.51
CA PHE A 91 0.41 20.95 -9.67
C PHE A 91 -0.86 21.24 -8.88
N ASN A 92 -0.77 22.15 -7.91
CA ASN A 92 -1.87 22.56 -7.05
C ASN A 92 -1.86 24.08 -6.93
N ASN A 93 -3.00 24.75 -7.14
CA ASN A 93 -3.14 26.21 -6.97
C ASN A 93 -1.96 27.06 -7.50
N ASN A 94 -1.60 26.88 -8.77
CA ASN A 94 -0.51 27.59 -9.46
C ASN A 94 0.93 27.34 -8.94
N SER A 95 1.11 26.50 -7.91
CA SER A 95 2.41 26.02 -7.44
C SER A 95 2.59 24.53 -7.77
N LEU A 96 3.85 24.12 -7.94
CA LEU A 96 4.21 22.72 -8.17
C LEU A 96 4.75 22.15 -6.86
N GLU A 97 3.91 21.38 -6.18
CA GLU A 97 4.13 20.89 -4.82
C GLU A 97 4.45 19.39 -4.81
N ASN A 98 5.04 18.91 -3.72
CA ASN A 98 5.24 17.48 -3.55
C ASN A 98 3.90 16.79 -3.38
N LYS A 99 3.72 15.64 -4.02
CA LYS A 99 2.50 14.86 -3.81
C LYS A 99 2.41 14.47 -2.34
N GLU A 100 1.38 14.95 -1.66
CA GLU A 100 1.07 14.48 -0.32
C GLU A 100 0.53 13.05 -0.37
N ILE A 101 0.91 12.25 0.63
CA ILE A 101 0.28 10.94 0.84
C ILE A 101 -1.14 11.20 1.33
N SER A 102 -2.11 10.68 0.59
CA SER A 102 -3.54 10.81 0.83
C SER A 102 -3.90 10.34 2.23
N ILE A 103 -4.80 11.08 2.89
CA ILE A 103 -5.37 10.71 4.19
C ILE A 103 -6.03 9.33 4.12
N LYS A 104 -6.62 8.96 2.97
CA LYS A 104 -7.18 7.62 2.76
C LYS A 104 -6.10 6.54 2.88
N SER A 105 -4.93 6.75 2.28
CA SER A 105 -3.82 5.81 2.39
C SER A 105 -3.29 5.72 3.82
N LYS A 106 -3.27 6.83 4.56
CA LYS A 106 -2.89 6.85 5.99
C LYS A 106 -3.89 6.05 6.84
N LEU A 107 -5.19 6.24 6.60
CA LEU A 107 -6.25 5.52 7.31
C LEU A 107 -6.24 4.02 6.97
N VAL A 108 -6.09 3.66 5.69
CA VAL A 108 -5.97 2.26 5.28
C VAL A 108 -4.78 1.61 5.98
N ASN A 109 -3.59 2.23 5.97
CA ASN A 109 -2.42 1.71 6.69
C ASN A 109 -2.61 1.63 8.22
N MET A 110 -3.47 2.47 8.80
CA MET A 110 -3.79 2.43 10.22
C MET A 110 -4.74 1.27 10.57
N PHE A 111 -5.70 0.97 9.70
CA PHE A 111 -6.70 -0.11 9.91
C PHE A 111 -6.23 -1.47 9.41
N THR A 112 -5.39 -1.52 8.38
CA THR A 112 -4.71 -2.74 7.97
C THR A 112 -3.36 -2.77 8.67
N LEU A 113 -3.32 -3.36 9.87
CA LEU A 113 -2.07 -3.79 10.49
C LEU A 113 -1.26 -4.52 9.40
N ALA A 114 -0.08 -4.00 9.09
CA ALA A 114 0.82 -4.60 8.10
C ALA A 114 1.14 -6.02 8.56
N GLY A 115 0.42 -6.97 7.97
CA GLY A 115 0.60 -8.38 8.20
C GLY A 115 1.80 -8.80 7.38
N ASP A 116 2.95 -8.96 8.04
CA ASP A 116 3.96 -9.86 7.54
C ASP A 116 3.27 -11.18 7.20
N GLY A 117 3.16 -11.51 5.90
CA GLY A 117 2.52 -12.72 5.42
C GLY A 117 3.21 -14.01 5.94
N ARG A 118 4.41 -13.89 6.52
CA ARG A 118 5.10 -14.98 7.22
C ARG A 118 4.62 -15.17 8.66
N THR A 119 3.99 -14.15 9.24
CA THR A 119 3.45 -14.14 10.61
C THR A 119 1.93 -14.00 10.65
N ALA A 120 1.24 -14.47 9.60
CA ALA A 120 -0.20 -14.72 9.64
C ALA A 120 -0.48 -15.90 10.57
N ARG A 121 -0.33 -15.71 11.89
CA ARG A 121 -1.01 -16.58 12.85
C ARG A 121 -2.48 -16.52 12.47
N ARG A 122 -3.10 -17.67 12.16
CA ARG A 122 -4.56 -17.79 12.08
C ARG A 122 -5.10 -17.21 13.37
N TYR A 123 -5.62 -15.99 13.34
CA TYR A 123 -6.34 -15.45 14.47
C TYR A 123 -7.54 -16.36 14.66
N LYS A 124 -7.55 -17.12 15.76
CA LYS A 124 -8.81 -17.67 16.29
C LYS A 124 -9.76 -16.49 16.37
N MET A 125 -10.96 -16.63 15.79
CA MET A 125 -11.97 -15.58 15.85
C MET A 125 -12.03 -15.03 17.28
N PRO A 126 -11.88 -13.71 17.48
CA PRO A 126 -11.89 -13.14 18.82
C PRO A 126 -13.24 -13.46 19.44
N PHE A 127 -13.25 -14.01 20.66
CA PHE A 127 -14.47 -14.46 21.36
C PHE A 127 -15.60 -13.41 21.38
N TYR A 128 -15.24 -12.13 21.34
CA TYR A 128 -16.17 -11.00 21.23
C TYR A 128 -17.09 -11.08 20.01
N SER A 129 -16.62 -11.62 18.87
CA SER A 129 -17.44 -11.80 17.65
C SER A 129 -18.53 -12.86 17.84
N ILE A 130 -18.23 -13.94 18.57
CA ILE A 130 -19.19 -14.99 18.91
C ILE A 130 -20.19 -14.46 19.95
N LEU A 131 -19.71 -13.75 20.97
CA LEU A 131 -20.55 -13.08 21.97
C LEU A 131 -21.53 -12.09 21.33
N LEU A 132 -21.06 -11.27 20.38
CA LEU A 132 -21.92 -10.32 19.67
C LEU A 132 -23.01 -11.05 18.88
N GLY A 133 -22.68 -12.14 18.19
CA GLY A 133 -23.67 -12.99 17.52
C GLY A 133 -24.73 -13.54 18.48
N ILE A 134 -24.32 -14.03 19.64
CA ILE A 134 -25.24 -14.53 20.68
C ILE A 134 -26.13 -13.39 21.21
N CYS A 135 -25.57 -12.22 21.49
CA CYS A 135 -26.34 -11.06 21.94
C CYS A 135 -27.39 -10.62 20.92
N VAL A 136 -27.05 -10.63 19.62
CA VAL A 136 -28.00 -10.28 18.54
C VAL A 136 -29.14 -11.30 18.47
N ILE A 137 -28.84 -12.59 18.60
CA ILE A 137 -29.85 -13.66 18.61
C ILE A 137 -30.78 -13.53 19.84
N LEU A 138 -30.22 -13.25 21.02
CA LEU A 138 -30.99 -13.02 22.24
C LEU A 138 -31.87 -11.76 22.14
N PHE A 139 -31.34 -10.68 21.56
CA PHE A 139 -32.14 -9.48 21.32
C PHE A 139 -33.29 -9.74 20.36
N ALA A 140 -33.04 -10.46 19.27
CA ALA A 140 -34.07 -10.80 18.30
C ALA A 140 -35.17 -11.69 18.91
N SER A 141 -34.81 -12.65 19.77
CA SER A 141 -35.78 -13.52 20.43
C SER A 141 -36.62 -12.79 21.49
N ILE A 142 -36.02 -11.85 22.24
CA ILE A 142 -36.76 -10.98 23.16
C ILE A 142 -37.77 -10.11 22.40
N ILE A 143 -37.37 -9.52 21.27
CA ILE A 143 -38.25 -8.70 20.43
C ILE A 143 -39.40 -9.56 19.87
N GLN A 144 -39.13 -10.76 19.37
CA GLN A 144 -40.17 -11.67 18.87
C GLN A 144 -41.18 -12.09 19.94
N ASN A 145 -40.73 -12.31 21.18
CA ASN A 145 -41.62 -12.62 22.29
C ASN A 145 -42.43 -11.41 22.79
N TRP A 146 -41.96 -10.19 22.54
CA TRP A 146 -42.70 -8.96 22.90
C TRP A 146 -43.75 -8.55 21.86
N VAL A 147 -43.56 -8.96 20.61
CA VAL A 147 -44.47 -8.66 19.48
C VAL A 147 -45.62 -9.68 19.38
N ARG A 148 -45.57 -10.78 20.14
CA ARG A 148 -46.56 -11.85 20.16
C ARG A 148 -47.44 -11.74 21.41
#